data_AF-A0AAV7NJQ7-F1
#
_entry.id   AF-A0AAV7NJQ7-F1
#
_cell.length_a   1.000
_cell.length_b   1.000
_cell.length_c   1.000
_cell.angle_alpha   90.00
_cell.angle_beta   90.00
_cell.angle_gamma   90.00
#
_symmetry.space_group_name_H-M   'P 1'
#
loop_
_entity.id
_entity.type
_entity.pdbx_description
1 polymer ?
#
loop_
_entity_poly.entity_id
_entity_poly.type
_entity_poly.pdbx_seq_one_letter_code
_entity_poly.pdbx_strand_id
1 'polypeptide(L)'
;MLEVCEALATKMDLLTQRTQILEKQVVQLNETVEKHTSEIEVLKTMGNHKAERLEVLENNARRNNIKIMNVLEGAEGDNIKMLVVDLLKQSGVWEGPEDVLIQDIQRVHRDPF
;
A
#
# COMPACT_ATOMS: atom_id res chain seq x y z
N MET A 1 -51.09 -17.28 48.34
CA MET A 1 -50.19 -18.31 47.80
C MET A 1 -50.34 -18.45 46.29
N LEU A 2 -51.58 -18.58 45.75
CA LEU A 2 -51.83 -18.61 44.30
C LEU A 2 -51.31 -17.37 43.53
N GLU A 3 -51.60 -16.15 44.00
CA GLU A 3 -51.18 -14.90 43.32
C GLU A 3 -49.66 -14.77 43.20
N VAL A 4 -48.91 -15.27 44.18
CA VAL A 4 -47.45 -15.27 44.16
C VAL A 4 -46.92 -16.25 43.11
N CYS A 5 -47.57 -17.40 42.96
CA CYS A 5 -47.21 -18.39 41.94
C CYS A 5 -47.51 -17.88 40.52
N GLU A 6 -48.62 -17.18 40.30
CA GLU A 6 -48.97 -16.59 39.01
C GLU A 6 -48.03 -15.43 38.62
N ALA A 7 -47.69 -14.57 39.59
CA ALA A 7 -46.70 -13.51 39.39
C ALA A 7 -45.30 -14.05 39.10
N LEU A 8 -44.95 -15.23 39.66
CA LEU A 8 -43.69 -15.89 39.37
C LEU A 8 -43.69 -16.52 37.97
N ALA A 9 -44.77 -17.20 37.58
CA ALA A 9 -44.91 -17.82 36.27
C ALA A 9 -44.77 -16.78 35.14
N THR A 10 -45.49 -15.66 35.24
CA THR A 10 -45.42 -14.56 34.26
C THR A 10 -44.02 -13.95 34.15
N LYS A 11 -43.29 -13.83 35.27
CA LYS A 11 -41.89 -13.37 35.26
C LYS A 11 -40.95 -14.39 34.61
N MET A 12 -41.16 -15.69 34.85
CA MET A 12 -40.37 -16.76 34.22
C MET A 12 -40.60 -16.80 32.71
N ASP A 13 -41.84 -16.61 32.25
CA ASP A 13 -42.16 -16.54 30.83
C ASP A 13 -41.48 -15.33 30.16
N LEU A 14 -41.54 -14.16 30.81
CA LEU A 14 -40.87 -12.96 30.30
C LEU A 14 -39.35 -13.14 30.23
N LEU A 15 -38.74 -13.74 31.26
CA LEU A 15 -37.31 -14.04 31.26
C LEU A 15 -36.96 -15.03 30.15
N THR A 16 -37.76 -16.05 29.94
CA THR A 16 -37.55 -17.05 28.87
C THR A 16 -37.58 -16.39 27.50
N GLN A 17 -38.57 -15.54 27.23
CA GLN A 17 -38.65 -14.80 25.97
C GLN A 17 -37.46 -13.86 25.77
N ARG A 18 -37.03 -13.16 26.82
CA ARG A 18 -35.85 -12.28 26.74
C ARG A 18 -34.57 -13.07 26.47
N THR A 19 -34.40 -14.23 27.11
CA THR A 19 -33.25 -15.12 26.86
C THR A 19 -33.23 -15.59 25.41
N GLN A 20 -34.35 -16.06 24.87
CA GLN A 20 -34.44 -16.50 23.47
C GLN A 20 -34.11 -15.38 22.47
N ILE A 21 -34.57 -14.15 22.75
CA ILE A 21 -34.24 -12.99 21.91
C ILE A 21 -32.73 -12.71 21.95
N LEU A 22 -32.14 -12.71 23.15
CA LEU A 22 -30.70 -12.47 23.32
C LEU A 22 -29.86 -13.56 22.65
N GLU A 23 -30.24 -14.83 22.79
CA GLU A 23 -29.58 -15.95 22.12
C GLU A 23 -29.59 -15.76 20.60
N LYS A 24 -30.73 -15.38 20.02
CA LYS A 24 -30.84 -15.10 18.59
C LYS A 24 -29.95 -13.93 18.16
N GLN A 25 -29.90 -12.86 18.95
CA GLN A 25 -29.04 -11.70 18.68
C GLN A 25 -27.56 -12.07 18.73
N VAL A 26 -27.15 -12.90 19.71
CA VAL A 26 -25.77 -13.39 19.81
C VAL A 26 -25.38 -14.22 18.59
N VAL A 27 -26.26 -15.11 18.12
CA VAL A 27 -26.01 -15.89 16.90
C VAL A 27 -25.80 -14.97 15.69
N GLN A 28 -26.69 -14.00 15.49
CA GLN A 28 -26.57 -13.04 14.38
C GLN A 28 -25.30 -12.18 14.46
N LEU A 29 -24.91 -11.78 15.67
CA LEU A 29 -23.67 -11.04 15.89
C LEU A 29 -22.45 -11.89 15.55
N ASN A 30 -22.44 -13.16 15.96
CA ASN A 30 -21.34 -14.08 15.65
C ASN A 30 -21.21 -14.31 14.13
N GLU A 31 -22.32 -14.54 13.43
CA GLU A 31 -22.32 -14.67 11.97
C GLU A 31 -21.79 -13.39 11.28
N THR A 32 -22.17 -12.22 11.79
CA THR A 32 -21.71 -10.92 11.26
C THR A 32 -20.21 -10.72 11.51
N VAL A 33 -19.72 -11.07 12.70
CA VAL A 33 -18.29 -10.99 13.04
C VAL A 33 -17.48 -11.94 12.18
N GLU A 34 -17.93 -13.17 11.98
CA GLU A 34 -17.24 -14.15 11.13
C GLU A 34 -17.15 -13.67 9.69
N LYS A 35 -18.26 -13.15 9.14
CA LYS A 35 -18.28 -12.53 7.81
C LYS A 35 -17.28 -11.38 7.71
N HIS A 36 -17.31 -10.41 8.62
CA HIS A 36 -16.40 -9.28 8.57
C HIS A 36 -14.93 -9.68 8.76
N THR A 37 -14.67 -10.70 9.59
CA THR A 37 -13.31 -11.23 9.76
C THR A 37 -12.78 -11.78 8.43
N SER A 38 -13.58 -12.56 7.72
CA SER A 38 -13.19 -13.07 6.40
C SER A 38 -12.98 -11.95 5.36
N GLU A 39 -13.84 -10.92 5.35
CA GLU A 39 -13.71 -9.77 4.45
C GLU A 39 -12.41 -8.99 4.73
N ILE A 40 -12.06 -8.78 6.01
CA ILE A 40 -10.82 -8.12 6.41
C ILE A 40 -9.59 -8.91 5.93
N GLU A 41 -9.62 -10.24 6.04
CA GLU A 41 -8.50 -11.08 5.64
C GLU A 41 -8.27 -11.07 4.12
N VAL A 42 -9.36 -11.06 3.35
CA VAL A 42 -9.30 -10.87 1.89
C VAL A 42 -8.72 -9.49 1.55
N LEU A 43 -9.21 -8.42 2.19
CA LEU A 43 -8.71 -7.06 1.95
C LEU A 43 -7.23 -6.92 2.32
N LYS A 44 -6.78 -7.54 3.41
CA LYS A 44 -5.37 -7.57 3.82
C LYS A 44 -4.50 -8.24 2.76
N THR A 45 -4.95 -9.38 2.24
CA THR A 45 -4.24 -10.10 1.17
C THR A 45 -4.15 -9.26 -0.11
N MET A 46 -5.25 -8.61 -0.50
CA MET A 46 -5.26 -7.70 -1.65
C MET A 46 -4.35 -6.49 -1.43
N GLY A 47 -4.33 -5.93 -0.22
CA GLY A 47 -3.44 -4.82 0.15
C GLY A 47 -1.97 -5.20 0.00
N ASN A 48 -1.57 -6.36 0.53
CA ASN A 48 -0.22 -6.87 0.41
C ASN A 48 0.19 -7.09 -1.04
N HIS A 49 -0.67 -7.70 -1.86
CA HIS A 49 -0.39 -7.93 -3.27
C HIS A 49 -0.24 -6.61 -4.06
N LYS A 50 -1.04 -5.60 -3.73
CA LYS A 50 -0.90 -4.26 -4.33
C LYS A 50 0.41 -3.58 -3.93
N ALA A 51 0.82 -3.71 -2.66
CA ALA A 51 2.08 -3.15 -2.19
C ALA A 51 3.28 -3.79 -2.91
N GLU A 52 3.31 -5.12 -3.01
CA GLU A 52 4.35 -5.85 -3.76
C GLU A 52 4.39 -5.41 -5.23
N ARG A 53 3.23 -5.31 -5.89
CA ARG A 53 3.17 -4.87 -7.29
C ARG A 53 3.64 -3.42 -7.45
N LEU A 54 3.36 -2.55 -6.49
CA LEU A 54 3.81 -1.16 -6.51
C LEU A 54 5.34 -1.10 -6.38
N GLU A 55 5.93 -1.87 -5.47
CA GLU A 55 7.38 -1.98 -5.33
C GLU A 55 8.05 -2.45 -6.63
N VAL A 56 7.51 -3.49 -7.27
CA VAL A 56 8.01 -3.98 -8.57
C VAL A 56 7.90 -2.89 -9.64
N LEU A 57 6.78 -2.17 -9.71
CA LEU A 57 6.59 -1.10 -10.69
C LEU A 57 7.54 0.07 -10.45
N GLU A 58 7.75 0.48 -9.20
CA GLU A 58 8.69 1.55 -8.88
C GLU A 58 10.13 1.14 -9.19
N ASN A 59 10.52 -0.10 -8.88
CA ASN A 59 11.84 -0.62 -9.21
C ASN A 59 12.04 -0.68 -10.73
N ASN A 60 11.04 -1.13 -11.48
CA ASN A 60 11.08 -1.14 -12.94
C ASN A 60 11.13 0.28 -13.54
N ALA A 61 10.38 1.22 -12.97
CA ALA A 61 10.39 2.62 -13.40
C ALA A 61 11.74 3.30 -13.10
N ARG A 62 12.41 2.93 -12.00
CA ARG A 62 13.70 3.47 -11.60
C ARG A 62 14.90 2.69 -12.15
N ARG A 63 14.70 1.54 -12.80
CA ARG A 63 15.78 0.62 -13.22
C ARG A 63 16.83 1.28 -14.11
N ASN A 64 16.40 2.21 -14.96
CA ASN A 64 17.29 2.91 -15.89
C ASN A 64 17.69 4.31 -15.36
N ASN A 65 17.34 4.63 -14.10
CA ASN A 65 17.71 5.91 -13.48
C ASN A 65 19.06 5.74 -12.79
N ILE A 66 19.95 6.70 -13.02
CA ILE A 66 21.24 6.80 -12.34
C ILE A 66 21.18 8.01 -11.43
N LYS A 67 21.54 7.85 -10.15
CA LYS A 67 21.69 8.95 -9.21
C LYS A 67 23.17 9.34 -9.14
N ILE A 68 23.46 10.61 -9.45
CA ILE A 68 24.80 11.17 -9.37
C ILE A 68 24.85 12.11 -8.17
N MET A 69 25.78 11.84 -7.26
CA MET A 69 25.95 12.60 -6.02
C MET A 69 27.08 13.61 -6.15
N ASN A 70 27.10 14.63 -5.28
CA ASN A 70 28.15 15.66 -5.22
C ASN A 70 28.33 16.48 -6.51
N VAL A 71 27.27 16.67 -7.28
CA VAL A 71 27.28 17.55 -8.46
C VAL A 71 27.16 19.00 -8.01
N LEU A 72 28.15 19.83 -8.36
CA LEU A 72 28.18 21.27 -8.08
C LEU A 72 26.89 21.96 -8.54
N GLU A 73 26.40 22.92 -7.76
CA GLU A 73 25.24 23.74 -8.11
C GLU A 73 25.46 24.50 -9.43
N GLY A 74 24.42 24.62 -10.26
CA GLY A 74 24.50 25.24 -11.59
C GLY A 74 24.63 24.26 -12.77
N ALA A 75 24.90 22.98 -12.50
CA ALA A 75 24.74 21.91 -13.50
C ALA A 75 23.29 21.39 -13.47
N GLU A 76 22.46 21.88 -14.38
CA GLU A 76 21.04 21.52 -14.56
C GLU A 76 20.67 21.45 -16.06
N GLY A 77 19.55 20.80 -16.39
CA GLY A 77 19.00 20.81 -17.75
C GLY A 77 19.89 20.13 -18.78
N ASP A 78 20.37 20.85 -19.79
CA ASP A 78 21.25 20.31 -20.83
C ASP A 78 22.72 20.24 -20.38
N ASN A 79 23.14 21.10 -19.44
CA ASN A 79 24.51 21.12 -18.92
C ASN A 79 24.88 19.83 -18.18
N ILE A 80 23.90 19.22 -17.50
CA ILE A 80 24.10 17.95 -16.80
C ILE A 80 24.29 16.78 -17.79
N LYS A 81 23.66 16.84 -18.98
CA LYS A 81 23.82 15.77 -19.99
C LYS A 81 25.24 15.77 -20.51
N MET A 82 25.79 16.94 -20.81
CA MET A 82 27.20 17.09 -21.18
C MET A 82 28.13 16.59 -20.08
N LEU A 83 27.87 16.97 -18.82
CA LEU A 83 28.64 16.49 -17.67
C LEU A 83 28.65 14.95 -17.57
N VAL A 84 27.50 14.30 -17.80
CA VAL A 84 27.40 12.83 -17.78
C VAL A 84 28.23 12.21 -18.90
N VAL A 85 28.18 12.78 -20.11
CA VAL A 85 28.99 12.28 -21.24
C VAL A 85 30.48 12.42 -20.94
N ASP A 86 30.90 13.56 -20.42
CA ASP A 86 32.30 13.81 -20.04
C ASP A 86 32.78 12.80 -18.98
N LEU A 87 31.95 12.52 -17.96
CA LEU A 87 32.26 11.52 -16.93
C LEU A 87 32.40 10.10 -17.52
N LEU A 88 31.51 9.71 -18.44
CA LEU A 88 31.55 8.38 -19.06
C LEU A 88 32.74 8.21 -20.00
N LYS A 89 33.13 9.28 -20.71
CA LYS A 89 34.33 9.30 -21.55
C LYS A 89 35.61 9.25 -20.72
N GLN A 90 35.70 10.08 -19.67
CA GLN A 90 36.87 10.11 -18.78
C GLN A 90 37.10 8.77 -18.06
N SER A 91 36.01 8.05 -17.74
CA SER A 91 36.08 6.72 -17.13
C SER A 91 36.34 5.60 -18.13
N GLY A 92 36.37 5.88 -19.43
CA GLY A 92 36.55 4.87 -20.48
C GLY A 92 35.35 3.94 -20.67
N VAL A 93 34.19 4.26 -20.10
CA VAL A 93 32.96 3.46 -20.22
C VAL A 93 32.29 3.68 -21.58
N TRP A 94 32.52 4.84 -22.19
CA TRP A 94 31.95 5.20 -23.49
C TRP A 94 33.00 5.81 -24.43
N GLU A 95 33.12 5.26 -25.63
CA GLU A 95 34.03 5.76 -26.70
C GLU A 95 33.26 6.24 -27.94
N GLY A 96 31.91 6.24 -27.89
CA GLY A 96 31.06 6.62 -29.00
C GLY A 96 30.82 8.14 -29.15
N PRO A 97 30.01 8.54 -30.14
CA PRO A 97 29.63 9.94 -30.35
C PRO A 97 28.84 10.50 -29.16
N GLU A 98 29.02 11.80 -28.86
CA GLU A 98 28.29 12.52 -27.81
C GLU A 98 26.78 12.58 -28.08
N ASP A 99 26.42 12.89 -29.33
CA ASP A 99 25.04 13.17 -29.73
C ASP A 99 24.10 11.99 -29.47
N VAL A 100 24.61 10.77 -29.63
CA VAL A 100 23.87 9.52 -29.40
C VAL A 100 23.49 9.41 -27.92
N LEU A 101 24.47 9.61 -27.03
CA LEU A 101 24.27 9.42 -25.61
C LEU A 101 23.35 10.49 -25.00
N ILE A 102 23.41 11.72 -25.53
CA ILE A 102 22.55 12.84 -25.10
C ILE A 102 21.08 12.61 -25.51
N GLN A 103 20.85 12.03 -26.68
CA GLN A 103 19.51 11.68 -27.17
C GLN A 103 18.86 10.54 -26.37
N ASP A 104 19.66 9.58 -25.91
CA ASP A 104 19.18 8.46 -25.10
C ASP A 104 18.77 8.87 -23.67
N ILE A 105 19.28 10.01 -23.18
CA ILE A 105 18.89 10.57 -21.88
C ILE A 105 17.53 11.27 -22.00
N GLN A 106 16.48 10.56 -21.57
CA GLN A 106 15.09 11.04 -21.64
C GLN A 106 14.79 12.23 -20.72
N ARG A 107 15.31 12.21 -19.48
CA ARG A 107 15.05 13.26 -18.49
C ARG A 107 16.19 13.36 -17.50
N VAL A 108 16.52 14.60 -17.11
CA VAL A 108 17.38 14.87 -15.96
C VAL A 108 16.75 15.95 -15.10
N HIS A 109 16.85 15.79 -13.79
CA HIS A 109 16.37 16.76 -12.82
C HIS A 109 17.18 16.61 -11.53
N ARG A 110 17.26 17.68 -10.74
CA ARG A 110 17.71 17.58 -9.36
C ARG A 110 16.61 16.96 -8.51
N ASP A 111 17.01 16.04 -7.65
CA ASP A 111 16.15 15.53 -6.59
C ASP A 111 16.00 16.66 -5.56
N PRO A 112 14.78 17.10 -5.17
CA PRO A 112 14.58 18.24 -4.26
C PRO A 112 14.95 17.94 -2.78
N PHE A 113 15.81 16.95 -2.54
CA PHE A 113 16.18 16.44 -1.22
C PHE A 113 17.69 16.44 -1.02
#